data_AF-A0A7S0J5W4-F1
#
_entry.id   AF-A0A7S0J5W4-F1
#
_cell.length_a   1.000
_cell.length_b   1.000
_cell.length_c   1.000
_cell.angle_alpha   90.00
_cell.angle_beta   90.00
_cell.angle_gamma   90.00
#
_symmetry.space_group_name_H-M   'P 1'
#
loop_
_entity.id
_entity.type
_entity.pdbx_description
1 polymer ?
#
loop_
_entity_poly.entity_id
_entity_poly.type
_entity_poly.pdbx_seq_one_letter_code
_entity_poly.pdbx_strand_id
1 'polypeptide(L)'
;IMASATYSLSRPLFSKPLRDEILPVGPRRSVASQQQQPGGSLFVEAIAILLMAILGLVNTVSASTVIFAGRSLHLLPRGLVMLLFSSAFGPLVSTLTQRGPAKVLIVTPDTLVVPFMAKLASGLMHVIDPNKYDAFESVAIAMVLCCASLAIAYSTVGLLGLGHLVQHIPAPVMSGYLSSVGLLIVDTAVKLQLECHIRDVECTLHSQTKLPSALAVAGGLLLYTLQRVVTQGKAFVLPAFLLASICAVHLLAAAAPQLLDDSWWLPPMPSGA
;
A
#
# COMPACT_ATOMS: atom_id res chain seq x y z
N ILE A 1 -2.14 -7.45 11.71
CA ILE A 1 -2.81 -6.12 11.78
C ILE A 1 -1.71 -5.06 11.75
N MET A 2 -1.40 -4.55 10.56
CA MET A 2 -0.48 -3.42 10.39
C MET A 2 -1.27 -2.36 9.66
N ALA A 3 -1.61 -1.29 10.39
CA ALA A 3 -2.36 -0.16 9.89
C ALA A 3 -1.38 0.99 9.69
N SER A 4 -1.17 1.42 8.45
CA SER A 4 -0.52 2.71 8.19
C SER A 4 -1.60 3.78 8.12
N ALA A 5 -1.54 4.75 9.02
CA ALA A 5 -2.42 5.92 9.00
C ALA A 5 -1.83 6.96 8.02
N THR A 6 -2.43 7.10 6.84
CA THR A 6 -1.95 8.05 5.83
C THR A 6 -2.34 9.48 6.22
N TYR A 7 -1.38 10.26 6.72
CA TYR A 7 -1.54 11.70 6.93
C TYR A 7 -1.10 12.49 5.68
N SER A 8 -1.99 13.33 5.16
CA SER A 8 -1.70 14.26 4.06
C SER A 8 -0.95 15.49 4.59
N LEU A 9 0.37 15.53 4.41
CA LEU A 9 1.18 16.74 4.61
C LEU A 9 1.36 17.44 3.26
N SER A 10 0.60 18.51 3.05
CA SER A 10 0.78 19.41 1.92
C SER A 10 1.42 20.72 2.38
N ARG A 11 2.72 20.88 2.07
CA ARG A 11 3.27 22.00 1.27
C ARG A 11 4.81 21.99 1.25
N PRO A 12 5.44 22.21 0.09
CA PRO A 12 6.84 22.55 -0.02
C PRO A 12 7.03 24.07 0.05
N LEU A 13 8.20 24.55 0.50
CA LEU A 13 8.86 25.80 0.02
C LEU A 13 10.07 26.10 0.93
N PHE A 14 11.25 25.61 0.55
CA PHE A 14 12.52 26.19 1.00
C PHE A 14 13.31 26.62 -0.24
N SER A 15 13.15 27.88 -0.62
CA SER A 15 14.23 28.64 -1.26
C SER A 15 13.99 30.14 -1.03
N LYS A 16 14.68 30.68 -0.02
CA LYS A 16 15.24 32.05 0.02
C LYS A 16 16.03 32.18 1.33
N PRO A 17 17.33 32.50 1.28
CA PRO A 17 18.10 32.84 2.46
C PRO A 17 18.07 34.36 2.72
N LEU A 18 18.45 34.71 3.95
CA LEU A 18 18.98 35.98 4.47
C LEU A 18 18.06 36.95 5.23
N ARG A 19 18.54 37.16 6.47
CA ARG A 19 18.59 38.38 7.31
C ARG A 19 17.46 38.60 8.32
N ASP A 20 17.86 38.41 9.58
CA ASP A 20 17.74 39.37 10.69
C ASP A 20 16.44 40.17 10.75
N GLU A 21 15.42 39.57 11.36
CA GLU A 21 14.36 40.34 12.00
C GLU A 21 14.04 39.72 13.36
N ILE A 22 14.60 40.33 14.40
CA ILE A 22 14.25 40.09 15.80
C ILE A 22 12.80 40.56 15.96
N LEU A 23 11.86 39.61 15.98
CA LEU A 23 10.46 39.88 16.34
C LEU A 23 10.16 39.35 17.74
N PRO A 24 9.37 40.10 18.54
CA PRO A 24 9.14 39.80 19.95
C PRO A 24 8.35 38.51 20.12
N VAL A 25 8.69 37.76 21.16
CA VAL A 25 7.99 36.53 21.59
C VAL A 25 6.57 36.90 22.02
N GLY A 26 5.64 36.92 21.07
CA GLY A 26 4.21 36.91 21.33
C GLY A 26 3.77 35.56 21.93
N PRO A 27 2.67 35.52 22.70
CA PRO A 27 2.26 34.32 23.39
C PRO A 27 2.02 33.18 22.39
N ARG A 28 2.65 32.02 22.65
CA ARG A 28 2.41 30.75 21.93
C ARG A 28 0.92 30.45 21.97
N ARG A 29 0.18 30.87 20.94
CA ARG A 29 -1.12 30.30 20.63
C ARG A 29 -0.86 28.84 20.30
N SER A 30 -1.36 27.96 21.16
CA SER A 30 -1.33 26.52 20.98
C SER A 30 -1.89 26.18 19.60
N VAL A 31 -1.09 25.49 18.78
CA VAL A 31 -1.52 24.88 17.51
C VAL A 31 -2.63 23.83 17.73
N ALA A 32 -2.98 23.57 18.99
CA ALA A 32 -4.06 22.68 19.41
C ALA A 32 -5.48 23.18 19.09
N SER A 33 -5.68 24.43 18.67
CA SER A 33 -7.03 24.99 18.45
C SER A 33 -7.43 25.18 16.98
N GLN A 34 -6.58 24.85 15.99
CA GLN A 34 -6.89 25.08 14.57
C GLN A 34 -7.28 23.82 13.78
N GLN A 35 -7.61 22.72 14.46
CA GLN A 35 -7.97 21.46 13.83
C GLN A 35 -9.35 20.94 14.26
N GLN A 36 -10.24 21.86 14.62
CA GLN A 36 -11.63 21.58 14.94
C GLN A 36 -12.54 22.53 14.16
N GLN A 37 -12.78 22.19 12.89
CA GLN A 37 -14.04 22.53 12.24
C GLN A 37 -14.84 21.22 12.10
N PRO A 38 -15.70 20.87 13.08
CA PRO A 38 -16.76 19.91 12.86
C PRO A 38 -17.90 20.67 12.18
N GLY A 39 -17.83 20.76 10.86
CA GLY A 39 -18.83 21.49 10.07
C GLY A 39 -18.92 21.04 8.62
N GLY A 40 -18.26 19.93 8.26
CA GLY A 40 -18.55 19.26 7.00
C GLY A 40 -19.95 18.67 7.09
N SER A 41 -20.78 18.88 6.08
CA SER A 41 -22.06 18.16 6.00
C SER A 41 -21.78 16.66 6.09
N LEU A 42 -22.59 15.91 6.85
CA LEU A 42 -22.48 14.44 7.01
C LEU A 42 -22.31 13.72 5.66
N PHE A 43 -22.84 14.32 4.60
CA PHE A 43 -22.69 13.90 3.22
C PHE A 43 -21.23 13.89 2.73
N VAL A 44 -20.46 14.93 3.00
CA VAL A 44 -19.04 15.03 2.60
C VAL A 44 -18.19 14.02 3.36
N GLU A 45 -18.48 13.80 4.65
CA GLU A 45 -17.81 12.77 5.45
C GLU A 45 -18.15 11.36 4.97
N ALA A 46 -19.42 11.09 4.65
CA ALA A 46 -19.85 9.80 4.11
C ALA A 46 -19.16 9.48 2.78
N ILE A 47 -19.05 10.46 1.87
CA ILE A 47 -18.33 10.29 0.59
C ILE A 47 -16.84 10.05 0.83
N ALA A 48 -16.21 10.78 1.75
CA ALA A 48 -14.80 10.59 2.07
C ALA A 48 -14.51 9.19 2.63
N ILE A 49 -15.37 8.69 3.54
CA ILE A 49 -15.25 7.35 4.12
C ILE A 49 -15.44 6.28 3.02
N LEU A 50 -16.44 6.45 2.15
CA LEU A 50 -16.69 5.55 1.04
C LEU A 50 -15.49 5.47 0.09
N LEU A 51 -14.94 6.61 -0.31
CA LEU A 51 -13.76 6.66 -1.18
C LEU A 51 -12.56 5.95 -0.54
N MET A 52 -12.31 6.19 0.74
CA MET A 52 -11.20 5.56 1.44
C MET A 52 -11.42 4.07 1.68
N ALA A 53 -12.66 3.61 1.85
CA ALA A 53 -12.99 2.18 1.91
C ALA A 53 -12.73 1.48 0.56
N ILE A 54 -13.11 2.12 -0.56
CA ILE A 54 -12.81 1.61 -1.90
C ILE A 54 -11.30 1.52 -2.12
N LEU A 55 -10.54 2.57 -1.77
CA LEU A 55 -9.08 2.57 -1.87
C LEU A 55 -8.46 1.49 -0.97
N GLY A 56 -8.98 1.29 0.23
CA GLY A 56 -8.56 0.24 1.14
C GLY A 56 -8.81 -1.17 0.58
N LEU A 57 -9.95 -1.38 -0.06
CA LEU A 57 -10.27 -2.63 -0.75
C LEU A 57 -9.28 -2.89 -1.90
N VAL A 58 -9.08 -1.91 -2.78
CA VAL A 58 -8.12 -2.02 -3.90
C VAL A 58 -6.71 -2.31 -3.40
N ASN A 59 -6.28 -1.63 -2.33
CA ASN A 59 -4.96 -1.87 -1.73
C ASN A 59 -4.86 -3.28 -1.11
N THR A 60 -5.94 -3.78 -0.52
CA THR A 60 -5.97 -5.13 0.08
C THR A 60 -5.92 -6.23 -0.98
N VAL A 61 -6.68 -6.08 -2.06
CA VAL A 61 -6.61 -6.97 -3.22
C VAL A 61 -5.21 -6.95 -3.81
N SER A 62 -4.65 -5.76 -4.05
CA SER A 62 -3.30 -5.59 -4.60
C SER A 62 -2.22 -6.17 -3.67
N ALA A 63 -2.35 -5.99 -2.36
CA ALA A 63 -1.42 -6.59 -1.40
C ALA A 63 -1.51 -8.12 -1.41
N SER A 64 -2.71 -8.69 -1.51
CA SER A 64 -2.91 -10.13 -1.57
C SER A 64 -2.29 -10.74 -2.83
N THR A 65 -2.48 -10.12 -3.99
CA THR A 65 -1.89 -10.62 -5.25
C THR A 65 -0.37 -10.60 -5.19
N VAL A 66 0.22 -9.56 -4.58
CA VAL A 66 1.67 -9.44 -4.40
C VAL A 66 2.20 -10.46 -3.39
N ILE A 67 1.51 -10.67 -2.26
CA ILE A 67 1.93 -11.61 -1.21
C ILE A 67 1.91 -13.05 -1.71
N PHE A 68 0.87 -13.44 -2.43
CA PHE A 68 0.65 -14.81 -2.90
C PHE A 68 1.10 -15.04 -4.35
N ALA A 69 1.93 -14.15 -4.91
CA ALA A 69 2.46 -14.26 -6.26
C ALA A 69 3.27 -15.56 -6.52
N GLY A 70 3.40 -15.97 -7.78
CA GLY A 70 4.27 -17.06 -8.21
C GLY A 70 3.87 -18.44 -7.64
N ARG A 71 4.78 -19.14 -6.97
CA ARG A 71 4.56 -20.52 -6.51
C ARG A 71 3.44 -20.67 -5.47
N SER A 72 3.06 -19.58 -4.80
CA SER A 72 1.94 -19.53 -3.85
C SER A 72 0.60 -19.12 -4.48
N LEU A 73 0.50 -19.02 -5.81
CA LEU A 73 -0.71 -18.49 -6.47
C LEU A 73 -1.98 -19.31 -6.16
N HIS A 74 -1.84 -20.63 -5.98
CA HIS A 74 -2.95 -21.51 -5.57
C HIS A 74 -3.54 -21.16 -4.20
N LEU A 75 -2.78 -20.45 -3.35
CA LEU A 75 -3.21 -19.99 -2.03
C LEU A 75 -3.95 -18.65 -2.07
N LEU A 76 -3.93 -17.95 -3.21
CA LEU A 76 -4.44 -16.60 -3.36
C LEU A 76 -5.91 -16.43 -2.94
N PRO A 77 -6.87 -17.31 -3.30
CA PRO A 77 -8.27 -17.13 -2.87
C PRO A 77 -8.42 -17.16 -1.35
N ARG A 78 -7.72 -18.07 -0.66
CA ARG A 78 -7.77 -18.19 0.81
C ARG A 78 -7.06 -17.01 1.47
N GLY A 79 -5.90 -16.61 0.94
CA GLY A 79 -5.14 -15.46 1.41
C GLY A 79 -5.87 -14.13 1.26
N LEU A 80 -6.60 -13.95 0.16
CA LEU A 80 -7.41 -12.77 -0.11
C LEU A 80 -8.51 -12.62 0.94
N VAL A 81 -9.25 -13.69 1.24
CA VAL A 81 -10.29 -13.70 2.28
C VAL A 81 -9.69 -13.34 3.64
N MET A 82 -8.53 -13.91 3.99
CA MET A 82 -7.84 -13.61 5.24
C MET A 82 -7.47 -12.11 5.36
N LEU A 83 -6.93 -11.52 4.29
CA LEU A 83 -6.56 -10.11 4.25
C LEU A 83 -7.79 -9.18 4.27
N LEU A 84 -8.84 -9.51 3.53
CA LEU A 84 -10.10 -8.76 3.55
C LEU A 84 -10.71 -8.78 4.96
N PHE A 85 -10.76 -9.95 5.59
CA PHE A 85 -11.25 -10.09 6.95
C PHE A 85 -10.41 -9.25 7.91
N SER A 86 -9.08 -9.31 7.83
CA SER A 86 -8.21 -8.45 8.65
C SER A 86 -8.44 -6.96 8.40
N SER A 87 -8.71 -6.54 7.16
CA SER A 87 -8.94 -5.14 6.81
C SER A 87 -10.31 -4.62 7.28
N ALA A 88 -11.30 -5.50 7.43
CA ALA A 88 -12.61 -5.16 7.99
C ALA A 88 -12.59 -5.13 9.53
N PHE A 89 -11.89 -6.08 10.16
CA PHE A 89 -11.81 -6.17 11.62
C PHE A 89 -10.87 -5.15 12.24
N GLY A 90 -9.79 -4.78 11.57
CA GLY A 90 -8.82 -3.80 12.07
C GLY A 90 -9.45 -2.45 12.48
N PRO A 91 -10.23 -1.80 11.58
CA PRO A 91 -10.93 -0.56 11.88
C PRO A 91 -11.91 -0.72 13.05
N LEU A 92 -12.68 -1.82 13.07
CA LEU A 92 -13.65 -2.12 14.13
C LEU A 92 -12.98 -2.22 15.51
N VAL A 93 -11.86 -2.93 15.61
CA VAL A 93 -11.11 -3.03 16.87
C VAL A 93 -10.51 -1.68 17.25
N SER A 94 -10.01 -0.92 16.27
CA SER A 94 -9.40 0.39 16.52
C SER A 94 -10.40 1.43 17.03
N THR A 95 -11.63 1.44 16.52
CA THR A 95 -12.68 2.35 16.98
C THR A 95 -13.15 2.01 18.39
N LEU A 96 -13.22 0.71 18.74
CA LEU A 96 -13.56 0.26 20.09
C LEU A 96 -12.47 0.55 21.13
N THR A 97 -11.20 0.58 20.71
CA THR A 97 -10.05 0.71 21.63
C THR A 97 -9.62 2.16 21.84
N GLN A 98 -9.98 3.08 20.94
CA GLN A 98 -9.59 4.48 21.06
C GLN A 98 -10.33 5.21 22.20
N ARG A 99 -9.56 5.83 23.10
CA ARG A 99 -10.05 6.78 24.10
C ARG A 99 -9.82 8.20 23.58
N GLY A 100 -10.80 8.77 22.87
CA GLY A 100 -10.71 10.11 22.28
C GLY A 100 -11.84 10.39 21.28
N PRO A 101 -11.93 11.60 20.69
CA PRO A 101 -12.93 11.90 19.68
C PRO A 101 -12.80 10.92 18.51
N ALA A 102 -13.91 10.27 18.15
CA ALA A 102 -13.97 9.20 17.16
C ALA A 102 -13.41 9.67 15.81
N LYS A 103 -12.14 9.37 15.54
CA LYS A 103 -11.55 9.47 14.21
C LYS A 103 -11.74 8.12 13.55
N VAL A 104 -12.47 8.10 12.44
CA VAL A 104 -12.59 6.90 11.61
C VAL A 104 -11.18 6.54 11.11
N LEU A 105 -10.58 5.52 11.72
CA LEU A 105 -9.27 5.01 11.35
C LEU A 105 -9.46 3.91 10.31
N ILE A 106 -8.88 4.10 9.14
CA ILE A 106 -8.92 3.11 8.07
C ILE A 106 -7.62 2.34 8.14
N VAL A 107 -7.75 1.03 8.32
CA VAL A 107 -6.62 0.10 8.44
C VAL A 107 -6.44 -0.58 7.09
N THR A 108 -5.41 -0.16 6.37
CA THR A 108 -4.99 -0.79 5.12
C THR A 108 -3.63 -1.47 5.30
N PRO A 109 -3.34 -2.54 4.54
CA PRO A 109 -2.02 -3.16 4.58
C PRO A 109 -0.95 -2.15 4.20
N ASP A 110 0.09 -2.06 5.04
CA ASP A 110 1.21 -1.17 4.82
C ASP A 110 2.02 -1.62 3.61
N THR A 111 2.15 -0.74 2.62
CA THR A 111 2.87 -1.00 1.37
C THR A 111 4.35 -1.33 1.61
N LEU A 112 4.93 -0.89 2.73
CA LEU A 112 6.31 -1.22 3.08
C LEU A 112 6.47 -2.67 3.56
N VAL A 113 5.41 -3.27 4.11
CA VAL A 113 5.45 -4.61 4.71
C VAL A 113 5.12 -5.69 3.69
N VAL A 114 4.26 -5.38 2.73
CA VAL A 114 3.78 -6.30 1.68
C VAL A 114 4.92 -7.07 0.98
N PRO A 115 6.03 -6.44 0.53
CA PRO A 115 7.12 -7.16 -0.14
C PRO A 115 7.86 -8.13 0.78
N PHE A 116 7.99 -7.81 2.07
CA PHE A 116 8.60 -8.71 3.05
C PHE A 116 7.72 -9.94 3.30
N MET A 117 6.40 -9.74 3.39
CA MET A 117 5.44 -10.84 3.51
C MET A 117 5.43 -11.72 2.26
N ALA A 118 5.49 -11.13 1.06
CA ALA A 118 5.63 -11.87 -0.19
C ALA A 118 6.89 -12.73 -0.21
N LYS A 119 8.03 -12.15 0.21
CA LYS A 119 9.30 -12.88 0.29
C LYS A 119 9.27 -14.00 1.33
N LEU A 120 8.61 -13.78 2.47
CA LEU A 120 8.41 -14.81 3.49
C LEU A 120 7.55 -15.96 2.98
N ALA A 121 6.42 -15.66 2.32
CA ALA A 121 5.55 -16.67 1.72
C ALA A 121 6.30 -17.50 0.67
N SER A 122 6.99 -16.83 -0.26
CA SER A 122 7.80 -17.50 -1.30
C SER A 122 8.94 -18.33 -0.70
N GLY A 123 9.63 -17.84 0.33
CA GLY A 123 10.70 -18.59 1.00
C GLY A 123 10.20 -19.85 1.70
N LEU A 124 9.05 -19.77 2.36
CA LEU A 124 8.43 -20.93 3.03
C LEU A 124 8.00 -22.01 2.03
N MET A 125 7.47 -21.62 0.87
CA MET A 125 7.11 -22.55 -0.19
C MET A 125 8.29 -23.37 -0.75
N HIS A 126 9.54 -22.93 -0.51
CA HIS A 126 10.74 -23.71 -0.87
C HIS A 126 11.17 -24.72 0.19
N VAL A 127 10.75 -24.52 1.45
CA VAL A 127 11.19 -25.33 2.59
C VAL A 127 10.12 -26.33 3.01
N ILE A 128 8.84 -25.99 2.83
CA ILE A 128 7.72 -26.83 3.21
C ILE A 128 7.60 -28.00 2.24
N ASP A 129 7.58 -29.22 2.80
CA ASP A 129 7.23 -30.44 2.08
C ASP A 129 5.69 -30.55 1.99
N PRO A 130 5.10 -30.47 0.77
CA PRO A 130 3.65 -30.47 0.60
C PRO A 130 2.97 -31.76 1.04
N ASN A 131 3.72 -32.86 1.21
CA ASN A 131 3.17 -34.14 1.66
C ASN A 131 2.99 -34.23 3.19
N LYS A 132 3.63 -33.35 3.96
CA LYS A 132 3.63 -33.41 5.44
C LYS A 132 2.81 -32.33 6.11
N TYR A 133 2.71 -31.15 5.49
CA TYR A 133 2.05 -29.99 6.08
C TYR A 133 1.23 -29.24 5.03
N ASP A 134 0.09 -28.69 5.43
CA ASP A 134 -0.65 -27.77 4.56
C ASP A 134 0.18 -26.50 4.38
N ALA A 135 0.51 -26.21 3.12
CA ALA A 135 1.30 -25.05 2.73
C ALA A 135 0.59 -23.74 3.14
N PHE A 136 -0.74 -23.70 3.07
CA PHE A 136 -1.51 -22.52 3.47
C PHE A 136 -1.35 -22.23 4.96
N GLU A 137 -1.56 -23.24 5.79
CA GLU A 137 -1.56 -23.11 7.24
C GLU A 137 -0.17 -22.67 7.73
N SER A 138 0.88 -23.27 7.18
CA SER A 138 2.27 -22.94 7.52
C SER A 138 2.61 -21.48 7.19
N VAL A 139 2.21 -21.00 6.00
CA VAL A 139 2.41 -19.60 5.59
C VAL A 139 1.58 -18.65 6.45
N ALA A 140 0.33 -18.99 6.73
CA ALA A 140 -0.56 -18.18 7.57
C ALA A 140 -0.03 -18.06 9.01
N ILE A 141 0.41 -19.17 9.61
CA ILE A 141 1.02 -19.18 10.94
C ILE A 141 2.28 -18.32 10.96
N ALA A 142 3.15 -18.44 9.95
CA ALA A 142 4.36 -17.63 9.88
C ALA A 142 4.05 -16.13 9.74
N MET A 143 3.02 -15.76 8.97
CA MET A 143 2.55 -14.37 8.89
C MET A 143 2.00 -13.87 10.22
N VAL A 144 1.24 -14.69 10.94
CA VAL A 144 0.71 -14.36 12.28
C VAL A 144 1.86 -14.18 13.28
N LEU A 145 2.85 -15.07 13.28
CA LEU A 145 4.04 -14.97 14.13
C LEU A 145 4.85 -13.71 13.79
N CYS A 146 5.04 -13.40 12.52
CA CYS A 146 5.72 -12.18 12.10
C CYS A 146 4.95 -10.94 12.58
N CYS A 147 3.63 -10.90 12.39
CA CYS A 147 2.79 -9.82 12.90
C CYS A 147 2.85 -9.70 14.43
N ALA A 148 2.82 -10.82 15.15
CA ALA A 148 2.89 -10.84 16.61
C ALA A 148 4.25 -10.32 17.11
N SER A 149 5.34 -10.78 16.49
CA SER A 149 6.70 -10.30 16.82
C SER A 149 6.84 -8.80 16.61
N LEU A 150 6.23 -8.29 15.54
CA LEU A 150 6.29 -6.88 15.20
C LEU A 150 5.39 -6.03 16.10
N ALA A 151 4.21 -6.54 16.48
CA ALA A 151 3.35 -5.91 17.48
C ALA A 151 4.03 -5.82 18.85
N ILE A 152 4.73 -6.89 19.27
CA ILE A 152 5.54 -6.88 20.50
C ILE A 152 6.65 -5.84 20.38
N ALA A 153 7.41 -5.83 19.30
CA ALA A 153 8.49 -4.86 19.09
C ALA A 153 7.99 -3.39 19.14
N TYR A 154 6.91 -3.08 18.42
CA TYR A 154 6.31 -1.75 18.44
C TYR A 154 5.73 -1.38 19.82
N SER A 155 5.12 -2.33 20.51
CA SER A 155 4.62 -2.14 21.87
C SER A 155 5.77 -1.84 22.84
N THR A 156 6.87 -2.59 22.77
CA THR A 156 8.07 -2.34 23.57
C THR A 156 8.68 -0.97 23.27
N VAL A 157 8.78 -0.58 22.00
CA VAL A 157 9.26 0.76 21.61
C VAL A 157 8.37 1.87 22.17
N GLY A 158 7.04 1.68 22.14
CA GLY A 158 6.07 2.61 22.71
C GLY A 158 6.19 2.71 24.23
N LEU A 159 6.29 1.58 24.94
CA LEU A 159 6.42 1.52 26.39
C LEU A 159 7.73 2.13 26.90
N LEU A 160 8.83 1.94 26.17
CA LEU A 160 10.14 2.49 26.53
C LEU A 160 10.33 3.96 26.13
N GLY A 161 9.33 4.60 25.50
CA GLY A 161 9.44 5.99 25.06
C GLY A 161 10.51 6.22 23.99
N LEU A 162 10.94 5.16 23.29
CA LEU A 162 12.00 5.18 22.28
C LEU A 162 11.59 5.95 21.01
N GLY A 163 10.36 6.47 20.94
CA GLY A 163 9.92 7.35 19.85
C GLY A 163 10.79 8.60 19.68
N HIS A 164 11.41 9.09 20.76
CA HIS A 164 12.37 10.20 20.67
C HIS A 164 13.66 9.83 19.91
N LEU A 165 14.00 8.53 19.88
CA LEU A 165 15.19 8.03 19.18
C LEU A 165 15.06 8.11 17.66
N VAL A 166 13.83 8.13 17.12
CA VAL A 166 13.57 8.31 15.68
C VAL A 166 14.16 9.63 15.16
N GLN A 167 14.18 10.67 16.00
CA GLN A 167 14.76 11.98 15.63
C GLN A 167 16.28 11.93 15.44
N HIS A 168 16.94 10.90 15.98
CA HIS A 168 18.38 10.73 15.91
C HIS A 168 18.80 9.83 14.76
N ILE A 169 17.85 9.26 14.00
CA ILE A 169 18.19 8.41 12.87
C ILE A 169 18.63 9.30 11.70
N PRO A 170 19.87 9.18 11.20
CA PRO A 170 20.35 9.99 10.10
C PRO A 170 19.49 9.78 8.86
N ALA A 171 19.17 10.86 8.14
CA ALA A 171 18.44 10.80 6.87
C ALA A 171 19.03 9.78 5.87
N PRO A 172 20.37 9.60 5.75
CA PRO A 172 20.96 8.57 4.89
C PRO A 172 20.48 7.14 5.17
N VAL A 173 20.24 6.80 6.44
CA VAL A 173 19.77 5.47 6.84
C VAL A 173 18.33 5.25 6.39
N MET A 174 17.48 6.26 6.61
CA MET A 174 16.08 6.22 6.16
C MET A 174 15.99 6.16 4.64
N SER A 175 16.80 6.93 3.91
CA SER A 175 16.82 6.87 2.44
C SER A 175 17.32 5.52 1.92
N GLY A 176 18.31 4.91 2.57
CA GLY A 176 18.80 3.58 2.19
C GLY A 176 17.73 2.50 2.39
N TYR A 177 17.05 2.52 3.54
CA TYR A 177 15.93 1.62 3.81
C TYR A 177 14.79 1.78 2.79
N LEU A 178 14.34 3.01 2.56
CA LEU A 178 13.28 3.30 1.59
C LEU A 178 13.68 2.92 0.16
N SER A 179 14.94 3.14 -0.22
CA SER A 179 15.47 2.71 -1.52
C SER A 179 15.45 1.19 -1.67
N SER A 180 15.84 0.45 -0.63
CA SER A 180 15.79 -1.02 -0.63
C SER A 180 14.35 -1.55 -0.72
N VAL A 181 13.41 -0.93 -0.01
CA VAL A 181 11.98 -1.30 -0.09
C VAL A 181 11.43 -0.98 -1.48
N GLY A 182 11.81 0.17 -2.06
CA GLY A 182 11.46 0.53 -3.43
C GLY A 182 11.94 -0.53 -4.43
N LEU A 183 13.20 -0.97 -4.35
CA LEU A 183 13.73 -2.04 -5.20
C LEU A 183 12.99 -3.37 -5.01
N LEU A 184 12.61 -3.72 -3.78
CA LEU A 184 11.80 -4.92 -3.50
C LEU A 184 10.41 -4.84 -4.14
N ILE A 185 9.75 -3.68 -4.08
CA ILE A 185 8.44 -3.48 -4.73
C ILE A 185 8.57 -3.65 -6.24
N VAL A 186 9.57 -3.02 -6.86
CA VAL A 186 9.81 -3.13 -8.30
C VAL A 186 10.13 -4.58 -8.68
N ASP A 187 11.00 -5.25 -7.92
CA ASP A 187 11.33 -6.66 -8.17
C ASP A 187 10.10 -7.57 -8.07
N THR A 188 9.22 -7.33 -7.09
CA THR A 188 8.00 -8.12 -6.93
C THR A 188 7.00 -7.85 -8.06
N ALA A 189 6.91 -6.60 -8.53
CA ALA A 189 6.10 -6.26 -9.70
C ALA A 189 6.62 -6.90 -10.99
N VAL A 190 7.94 -6.93 -11.18
CA VAL A 190 8.59 -7.60 -12.32
C VAL A 190 8.36 -9.12 -12.26
N LYS A 191 8.50 -9.73 -11.08
CA LYS A 191 8.19 -11.16 -10.88
C LYS A 191 6.73 -11.49 -11.19
N LEU A 192 5.79 -10.61 -10.84
CA LEU A 192 4.38 -10.81 -11.15
C LEU A 192 4.09 -10.82 -12.65
N GLN A 193 4.86 -10.09 -13.46
CA GLN A 193 4.61 -9.91 -14.88
C GLN A 193 5.47 -10.78 -15.80
N LEU A 194 6.69 -11.09 -15.37
CA LEU A 194 7.69 -11.81 -16.18
C LEU A 194 8.14 -13.12 -15.53
N GLU A 195 7.63 -13.47 -14.35
CA GLU A 195 8.08 -14.64 -13.55
C GLU A 195 9.59 -14.67 -13.25
N CYS A 196 10.28 -13.55 -13.48
CA CYS A 196 11.74 -13.43 -13.41
C CYS A 196 12.17 -12.36 -12.41
N HIS A 197 13.38 -12.50 -11.87
CA HIS A 197 13.96 -11.55 -10.94
C HIS A 197 14.56 -10.35 -11.70
N ILE A 198 14.51 -9.15 -11.12
CA ILE A 198 15.03 -7.94 -11.79
C ILE A 198 16.55 -7.99 -12.05
N ARG A 199 17.26 -8.87 -11.33
CA ARG A 199 18.70 -9.10 -11.51
C ARG A 199 19.02 -9.97 -12.72
N ASP A 200 18.02 -10.66 -13.26
CA ASP A 200 18.17 -11.55 -14.40
C ASP A 200 17.82 -10.77 -15.69
N VAL A 201 18.84 -10.04 -16.17
CA VAL A 201 18.72 -9.06 -17.26
C VAL A 201 18.35 -9.76 -18.58
N GLU A 202 18.79 -11.00 -18.77
CA GLU A 202 18.49 -11.79 -19.98
C GLU A 202 17.00 -12.15 -20.06
N CYS A 203 16.39 -12.54 -18.93
CA CYS A 203 14.96 -12.85 -18.90
C CYS A 203 14.08 -11.61 -19.10
N THR A 204 14.52 -10.43 -18.61
CA THR A 204 13.75 -9.19 -18.77
C THR A 204 13.72 -8.66 -20.20
N LEU A 205 14.78 -8.92 -20.98
CA LEU A 205 14.90 -8.46 -22.36
C LEU A 205 14.20 -9.37 -23.38
N HIS A 206 14.08 -10.68 -23.09
CA HIS A 206 13.57 -11.67 -24.03
C HIS A 206 12.05 -11.92 -23.92
N SER A 207 11.37 -11.41 -22.90
CA SER A 207 9.94 -11.63 -22.72
C SER A 207 9.10 -10.93 -23.81
N GLN A 208 8.16 -11.69 -24.39
CA GLN A 208 7.19 -11.26 -25.41
C GLN A 208 6.06 -10.38 -24.83
N THR A 209 5.99 -10.17 -23.50
CA THR A 209 4.95 -9.36 -22.83
C THR A 209 5.28 -7.86 -22.80
N LYS A 210 5.72 -7.30 -23.93
CA LYS A 210 6.17 -5.90 -24.05
C LYS A 210 5.01 -4.89 -24.00
N LEU A 211 3.82 -5.26 -24.47
CA LEU A 211 2.69 -4.35 -24.58
C LEU A 211 2.03 -4.00 -23.22
N PRO A 212 1.66 -4.98 -22.35
CA PRO A 212 0.98 -4.67 -21.09
C PRO A 212 1.90 -4.00 -20.06
N SER A 213 3.17 -4.35 -20.02
CA SER A 213 4.17 -3.76 -19.10
C SER A 213 4.48 -2.30 -19.46
N ALA A 214 4.64 -1.98 -20.75
CA ALA A 214 4.80 -0.61 -21.22
C ALA A 214 3.56 0.25 -20.91
N LEU A 215 2.36 -0.30 -21.05
CA LEU A 215 1.12 0.39 -20.72
C LEU A 215 1.00 0.68 -19.21
N ALA A 216 1.39 -0.28 -18.36
CA ALA A 216 1.38 -0.11 -16.91
C ALA A 216 2.39 0.97 -16.46
N VAL A 217 3.59 0.97 -17.02
CA VAL A 217 4.62 1.99 -16.73
C VAL A 217 4.18 3.36 -17.24
N ALA A 218 3.66 3.45 -18.47
CA ALA A 218 3.13 4.69 -19.03
C ALA A 218 1.95 5.23 -18.20
N GLY A 219 1.02 4.34 -17.80
CA GLY A 219 -0.10 4.68 -16.93
C GLY A 219 0.36 5.18 -15.56
N GLY A 220 1.34 4.51 -14.94
CA GLY A 220 1.94 4.94 -13.67
C GLY A 220 2.67 6.28 -13.76
N LEU A 221 3.40 6.53 -14.85
CA LEU A 221 4.11 7.79 -15.08
C LEU A 221 3.14 8.95 -15.37
N LEU A 222 2.10 8.69 -16.16
CA LEU A 222 1.00 9.62 -16.40
C LEU A 222 0.30 9.97 -15.09
N LEU A 223 0.04 8.97 -14.26
CA LEU A 223 -0.54 9.13 -12.93
C LEU A 223 0.31 10.00 -12.01
N TYR A 224 1.61 9.70 -11.93
CA TYR A 224 2.55 10.45 -11.11
C TYR A 224 2.64 11.92 -11.55
N THR A 225 2.69 12.15 -12.87
CA THR A 225 2.75 13.51 -13.43
C THR A 225 1.44 14.27 -13.22
N LEU A 226 0.28 13.64 -13.47
CA LEU A 226 -1.04 14.22 -13.17
C LEU A 226 -1.20 14.55 -11.69
N GLN A 227 -0.81 13.65 -10.78
CA GLN A 227 -0.88 13.91 -9.35
C GLN A 227 0.04 15.10 -8.99
N ARG A 228 1.25 15.16 -9.53
CA ARG A 228 2.18 16.26 -9.24
C ARG A 228 1.68 17.62 -9.75
N VAL A 229 0.98 17.63 -10.89
CA VAL A 229 0.47 18.86 -11.53
C VAL A 229 -0.87 19.31 -10.95
N VAL A 230 -1.77 18.38 -10.61
CA VAL A 230 -3.18 18.70 -10.30
C VAL A 230 -3.44 18.80 -8.78
N THR A 231 -2.59 18.23 -7.92
CA THR A 231 -2.80 18.22 -6.45
C THR A 231 -2.58 19.58 -5.77
N GLN A 232 -2.33 20.66 -6.51
CA GLN A 232 -2.24 22.03 -5.96
C GLN A 232 -3.62 22.69 -5.68
N GLY A 233 -4.55 21.96 -5.04
CA GLY A 233 -5.70 22.59 -4.36
C GLY A 233 -7.12 22.16 -4.74
N LYS A 234 -7.32 21.06 -5.47
CA LYS A 234 -8.67 20.59 -5.85
C LYS A 234 -8.97 19.22 -5.25
N ALA A 235 -9.89 19.16 -4.27
CA ALA A 235 -10.28 17.93 -3.57
C ALA A 235 -10.97 16.88 -4.46
N PHE A 236 -11.52 17.27 -5.61
CA PHE A 236 -12.26 16.40 -6.53
C PHE A 236 -11.41 15.65 -7.56
N VAL A 237 -10.09 15.84 -7.54
CA VAL A 237 -9.18 15.26 -8.53
C VAL A 237 -9.08 13.76 -8.37
N LEU A 238 -9.01 13.28 -7.13
CA LEU A 238 -8.92 11.86 -6.81
C LEU A 238 -10.16 11.06 -7.26
N PRO A 239 -11.41 11.47 -6.93
CA PRO A 239 -12.60 10.75 -7.40
C PRO A 239 -12.81 10.86 -8.92
N ALA A 240 -12.53 12.02 -9.53
CA ALA A 240 -12.60 12.17 -10.99
C ALA A 240 -11.59 11.25 -11.70
N PHE A 241 -10.40 11.09 -11.12
CA PHE A 241 -9.39 10.18 -11.64
C PHE A 241 -9.81 8.71 -11.52
N LEU A 242 -10.37 8.28 -10.38
CA LEU A 242 -10.88 6.92 -10.21
C LEU A 242 -11.93 6.58 -11.27
N LEU A 243 -12.90 7.48 -11.48
CA LEU A 243 -13.92 7.36 -12.53
C LEU A 243 -13.29 7.33 -13.93
N ALA A 244 -12.34 8.21 -14.22
CA ALA A 244 -11.64 8.23 -15.50
C ALA A 244 -10.88 6.92 -15.76
N SER A 245 -10.27 6.32 -14.74
CA SER A 245 -9.57 5.04 -14.88
C SER A 245 -10.54 3.89 -15.17
N ILE A 246 -11.70 3.85 -14.49
CA ILE A 246 -12.75 2.85 -14.71
C ILE A 246 -13.30 3.00 -16.13
N CYS A 247 -13.62 4.24 -16.54
CA CYS A 247 -14.07 4.53 -17.89
C CYS A 247 -13.03 4.14 -18.93
N ALA A 248 -11.75 4.43 -18.71
CA ALA A 248 -10.67 4.08 -19.65
C ALA A 248 -10.54 2.55 -19.82
N VAL A 249 -10.62 1.79 -18.73
CA VAL A 249 -10.61 0.32 -18.79
C VAL A 249 -11.82 -0.21 -19.56
N HIS A 250 -13.02 0.34 -19.35
CA HIS A 250 -14.22 -0.08 -20.09
C HIS A 250 -14.19 0.36 -21.56
N LEU A 251 -13.60 1.52 -21.87
CA LEU A 251 -13.39 1.97 -23.24
C LEU A 251 -12.37 1.08 -23.96
N LEU A 252 -11.30 0.69 -23.28
CA LEU A 252 -10.33 -0.26 -23.81
C LEU A 252 -10.98 -1.64 -24.04
N ALA A 253 -11.84 -2.07 -23.10
CA ALA A 253 -12.62 -3.29 -23.23
C ALA A 253 -13.56 -3.28 -24.43
N ALA A 254 -14.21 -2.15 -24.70
CA ALA A 254 -15.09 -1.98 -25.84
C ALA A 254 -14.32 -1.84 -27.17
N ALA A 255 -13.16 -1.19 -27.17
CA ALA A 255 -12.37 -0.92 -28.37
C ALA A 255 -11.55 -2.13 -28.85
N ALA A 256 -11.15 -3.01 -27.93
CA ALA A 256 -10.33 -4.17 -28.25
C ALA A 256 -10.80 -5.42 -27.47
N PRO A 257 -11.98 -5.99 -27.80
CA PRO A 257 -12.50 -7.16 -27.11
C PRO A 257 -11.56 -8.38 -27.20
N GLN A 258 -10.79 -8.48 -28.28
CA GLN A 258 -9.78 -9.53 -28.52
C GLN A 258 -8.59 -9.48 -27.54
N LEU A 259 -8.35 -8.34 -26.88
CA LEU A 259 -7.34 -8.21 -25.82
C LEU A 259 -7.88 -8.66 -24.46
N LEU A 260 -9.20 -8.87 -24.34
CA LEU A 260 -9.87 -9.30 -23.10
C LEU A 260 -10.34 -10.75 -23.13
N ASP A 261 -10.34 -11.39 -24.30
CA ASP A 261 -10.61 -12.81 -24.43
C ASP A 261 -9.43 -13.60 -23.83
N ASP A 262 -9.77 -14.34 -22.78
CA ASP A 262 -8.93 -15.18 -21.95
C ASP A 262 -7.81 -14.48 -21.16
N SER A 263 -8.06 -14.31 -19.85
CA SER A 263 -7.02 -14.21 -18.82
C SER A 263 -6.05 -13.02 -18.86
N TRP A 264 -6.43 -11.91 -19.50
CA TRP A 264 -5.57 -10.71 -19.56
C TRP A 264 -5.36 -10.00 -18.20
N TRP A 265 -6.32 -10.12 -17.27
CA TRP A 265 -6.31 -9.45 -15.96
C TRP A 265 -6.08 -10.40 -14.79
N LEU A 266 -6.41 -11.68 -14.95
CA LEU A 266 -5.99 -12.78 -14.08
C LEU A 266 -5.42 -13.90 -14.95
N PRO A 267 -4.18 -14.37 -14.72
CA PRO A 267 -3.74 -15.63 -15.30
C PRO A 267 -4.75 -16.73 -14.97
N PRO A 268 -4.99 -17.72 -15.86
CA PRO A 268 -5.94 -18.78 -15.60
C PRO A 268 -5.58 -19.43 -14.26
N MET A 269 -6.48 -19.36 -13.28
CA MET A 269 -6.24 -19.98 -11.99
C MET A 269 -6.04 -21.48 -12.25
N PRO A 270 -4.99 -22.11 -11.70
CA PRO A 270 -4.85 -23.55 -11.81
C PRO A 270 -6.12 -24.18 -11.22
N SER A 271 -6.89 -24.86 -12.08
CA SER A 271 -8.04 -25.64 -11.68
C SER A 271 -7.54 -26.65 -10.65
N GLY A 272 -7.96 -26.50 -9.39
CA GLY A 272 -7.53 -27.34 -8.30
C GLY A 272 -7.69 -28.82 -8.66
N ALA A 273 -6.57 -29.50 -8.78
CA ALA A 273 -6.41 -30.94 -8.69
C ALA A 273 -5.38 -31.19 -7.58
#